data_AF-A0A486MSA5-F1
#
_entry.id   AF-A0A486MSA5-F1
#
_cell.length_a   1.000
_cell.length_b   1.000
_cell.length_c   1.000
_cell.angle_alpha   90.00
_cell.angle_beta   90.00
_cell.angle_gamma   90.00
#
_symmetry.space_group_name_H-M   'P 1'
#
loop_
_entity.id
_entity.type
_entity.pdbx_description
1 polymer ?
#
loop_
_entity_poly.entity_id
_entity_poly.type
_entity_poly.pdbx_seq_one_letter_code
_entity_poly.pdbx_strand_id
1 'polypeptide(L)'
;MKISLLGVGNVPLLSARIKTLDDAGLLNVSALARMLGVHRSTFLSKVDSVGLEAALLHYSAIKKQRDVLATLAEKDATAFLAACNANISNDATH
;
A
#
# COMPACT_ATOMS: atom_id res chain seq x y z
N MET A 1 -22.82 -7.30 -0.04
CA MET A 1 -22.82 -6.35 1.11
C MET A 1 -23.73 -5.17 0.78
N LYS A 2 -24.51 -4.66 1.75
CA LYS A 2 -25.47 -3.56 1.55
C LYS A 2 -25.01 -2.34 2.36
N ILE A 3 -24.70 -1.23 1.70
CA ILE A 3 -24.45 0.05 2.37
C ILE A 3 -25.76 0.83 2.37
N SER A 4 -26.25 1.19 3.56
CA SER A 4 -27.50 1.95 3.73
C SER A 4 -27.20 3.25 4.47
N LEU A 5 -27.62 4.38 3.89
CA LEU A 5 -27.61 5.67 4.57
C LEU A 5 -29.01 5.91 5.15
N LEU A 6 -29.13 5.91 6.48
CA LEU A 6 -30.39 6.07 7.19
C LEU A 6 -30.66 7.55 7.43
N GLY A 7 -31.83 8.02 7.01
CA GLY A 7 -32.33 9.34 7.40
C GLY A 7 -32.94 9.34 8.80
N VAL A 8 -33.29 10.52 9.31
CA VAL A 8 -34.03 10.67 10.57
C VAL A 8 -35.38 9.96 10.42
N GLY A 9 -35.64 8.95 11.26
CA GLY A 9 -36.82 8.07 11.15
C GLY A 9 -36.56 6.69 10.55
N ASN A 10 -35.29 6.26 10.37
CA ASN A 10 -34.93 4.93 9.86
C ASN A 10 -35.45 4.64 8.43
N VAL A 11 -35.82 5.69 7.69
CA VAL A 11 -36.20 5.58 6.28
C VAL A 11 -34.91 5.56 5.44
N PRO A 12 -34.67 4.49 4.64
CA PRO A 12 -33.47 4.40 3.82
C PRO A 12 -33.53 5.45 2.70
N LEU A 13 -32.67 6.46 2.76
CA LEU A 13 -32.68 7.57 1.81
C LEU A 13 -32.15 7.15 0.43
N LEU A 14 -31.18 6.24 0.41
CA LEU A 14 -30.65 5.65 -0.82
C LEU A 14 -30.27 4.19 -0.52
N SER A 15 -30.94 3.24 -1.19
CA SER A 15 -30.56 1.82 -1.16
C SER A 15 -29.98 1.43 -2.51
N ALA A 16 -28.66 1.55 -2.66
CA ALA A 16 -27.98 1.04 -3.85
C ALA A 16 -27.90 -0.49 -3.77
N ARG A 17 -28.70 -1.18 -4.60
CA ARG A 17 -28.57 -2.63 -4.80
C ARG A 17 -27.36 -2.84 -5.72
N ILE A 18 -26.17 -2.94 -5.14
CA ILE A 18 -24.96 -3.31 -5.89
C ILE A 18 -25.14 -4.78 -6.26
N LYS A 19 -25.65 -5.04 -7.46
CA LYS A 19 -25.49 -6.34 -8.11
C LYS A 19 -23.99 -6.53 -8.22
N THR A 20 -23.45 -7.52 -7.52
CA THR A 20 -22.18 -8.13 -7.86
C THR A 20 -22.36 -8.70 -9.26
N LEU A 21 -22.08 -7.86 -10.26
CA LEU A 21 -22.14 -8.20 -11.67
C LEU A 21 -20.76 -8.74 -12.02
N ASP A 22 -20.70 -10.05 -12.19
CA ASP A 22 -19.62 -10.86 -12.77
C ASP A 22 -18.20 -10.28 -12.74
N ASP A 23 -17.46 -10.69 -11.70
CA ASP A 23 -16.02 -10.92 -11.47
C ASP A 23 -14.90 -10.45 -12.45
N ALA A 24 -15.10 -9.51 -13.38
CA ALA A 24 -14.03 -9.06 -14.29
C ALA A 24 -13.96 -7.55 -14.58
N GLY A 25 -14.97 -6.76 -14.24
CA GLY A 25 -15.10 -5.39 -14.79
C GLY A 25 -14.71 -4.22 -13.87
N LEU A 26 -14.67 -4.41 -12.54
CA LEU A 26 -14.55 -3.28 -11.61
C LEU A 26 -13.20 -3.32 -10.87
N LEU A 27 -12.22 -2.58 -11.39
CA LEU A 27 -10.92 -2.43 -10.75
C LEU A 27 -11.05 -1.54 -9.50
N ASN A 28 -10.80 -2.10 -8.32
CA ASN A 28 -10.78 -1.34 -7.08
C ASN A 28 -9.50 -0.49 -7.00
N VAL A 29 -9.58 0.72 -7.55
CA VAL A 29 -8.46 1.68 -7.60
C VAL A 29 -7.94 2.03 -6.20
N SER A 30 -8.82 2.08 -5.20
CA SER A 30 -8.44 2.36 -3.81
C SER A 30 -7.56 1.25 -3.24
N ALA A 31 -7.94 -0.02 -3.46
CA ALA A 31 -7.14 -1.17 -3.05
C ALA A 31 -5.80 -1.21 -3.80
N LEU A 32 -5.82 -0.95 -5.10
CA LEU A 32 -4.62 -0.91 -5.93
C LEU A 32 -3.64 0.19 -5.47
N ALA A 33 -4.13 1.41 -5.23
CA ALA A 33 -3.31 2.51 -4.72
C ALA A 33 -2.69 2.18 -3.34
N ARG A 34 -3.46 1.51 -2.46
CA ARG A 34 -2.95 1.04 -1.16
C ARG A 34 -1.88 -0.04 -1.32
N MET A 35 -2.07 -0.99 -2.25
CA MET A 35 -1.05 -2.00 -2.56
C MET A 35 0.23 -1.39 -3.12
N LEU A 36 0.12 -0.31 -3.89
CA LEU A 36 1.26 0.41 -4.47
C LEU A 36 1.91 1.40 -3.47
N GLY A 37 1.25 1.68 -2.33
CA GLY A 37 1.75 2.63 -1.33
C GLY A 37 1.61 4.10 -1.75
N VAL A 38 0.64 4.43 -2.60
CA VAL A 38 0.45 5.76 -3.19
C VAL A 38 -0.92 6.29 -2.84
N HIS A 39 -1.04 7.61 -2.67
CA HIS A 39 -2.33 8.24 -2.46
C HIS A 39 -3.19 8.13 -3.73
N ARG A 40 -4.49 7.80 -3.55
CA ARG A 40 -5.41 7.56 -4.66
C ARG A 40 -5.50 8.73 -5.64
N SER A 41 -5.50 9.98 -5.14
CA SER A 41 -5.55 11.16 -6.01
C SER A 41 -4.33 11.26 -6.90
N THR A 42 -3.13 11.04 -6.36
CA THR A 42 -1.87 11.07 -7.12
C THR A 42 -1.81 9.96 -8.15
N PHE A 43 -2.26 8.76 -7.80
CA PHE A 43 -2.36 7.64 -8.74
C PHE A 43 -3.30 7.97 -9.90
N LEU A 44 -4.50 8.48 -9.62
CA LEU A 44 -5.47 8.85 -10.64
C LEU A 44 -4.97 9.99 -11.54
N SER A 45 -4.32 11.02 -11.00
CA SER A 45 -3.70 12.07 -11.81
C SER A 45 -2.63 11.53 -12.76
N LYS A 46 -1.87 10.52 -12.33
CA LYS A 46 -0.87 9.88 -13.21
C LYS A 46 -1.53 9.03 -14.29
N VAL A 47 -2.55 8.26 -13.93
CA VAL A 47 -3.35 7.47 -14.90
C VAL A 47 -3.96 8.37 -15.97
N ASP A 48 -4.46 9.54 -15.60
CA ASP A 48 -4.99 10.54 -16.54
C ASP A 48 -3.91 11.04 -17.53
N SER A 49 -2.67 11.23 -17.04
CA SER A 49 -1.58 11.76 -17.87
C SER A 49 -0.93 10.76 -18.83
N VAL A 50 -0.80 9.48 -18.45
CA VAL A 50 0.01 8.48 -19.20
C VAL A 50 -0.73 7.17 -19.48
N GLY A 51 -1.97 7.03 -19.02
CA GLY A 51 -2.74 5.79 -19.09
C GLY A 51 -2.47 4.83 -17.93
N LEU A 52 -3.38 3.87 -17.75
CA LEU A 52 -3.40 2.95 -16.60
C LEU A 52 -2.17 2.05 -16.54
N GLU A 53 -1.77 1.48 -17.67
CA GLU A 53 -0.68 0.51 -17.77
C GLU A 53 0.68 1.16 -17.44
N ALA A 54 0.98 2.31 -18.05
CA ALA A 54 2.20 3.06 -17.80
C ALA A 54 2.29 3.55 -16.34
N ALA A 55 1.17 3.99 -15.76
CA ALA A 55 1.11 4.37 -14.35
C ALA A 55 1.40 3.17 -13.44
N LEU A 56 0.87 1.99 -13.76
CA LEU A 56 1.09 0.76 -12.98
C LEU A 56 2.56 0.33 -13.01
N LEU A 57 3.20 0.34 -14.17
CA LEU A 57 4.62 0.01 -14.34
C LEU A 57 5.52 0.97 -13.55
N HIS A 58 5.22 2.28 -13.63
CA HIS A 58 5.98 3.29 -12.89
C HIS A 58 5.92 3.07 -11.36
N TYR A 59 4.72 2.92 -10.80
CA TYR A 59 4.58 2.77 -9.34
C TYR A 59 5.02 1.41 -8.82
N SER A 60 4.90 0.34 -9.63
CA SER A 60 5.43 -0.98 -9.25
C SER A 60 6.97 -0.99 -9.20
N ALA A 61 7.64 -0.32 -10.13
CA ALA A 61 9.09 -0.14 -10.10
C ALA A 61 9.56 0.62 -8.87
N ILE A 62 8.89 1.73 -8.54
CA ILE A 62 9.17 2.53 -7.32
C ILE A 62 8.98 1.68 -6.07
N LYS A 63 7.89 0.90 -5.99
CA LYS A 63 7.65 0.05 -4.84
C LYS A 63 8.75 -0.99 -4.66
N LYS A 64 9.15 -1.67 -5.74
CA LYS A 64 10.25 -2.65 -5.70
C LYS A 64 11.55 -2.02 -5.20
N GLN A 65 11.87 -0.80 -5.63
CA GLN A 65 13.03 -0.07 -5.13
C GLN A 65 12.93 0.24 -3.64
N ARG A 66 11.75 0.67 -3.16
CA ARG A 66 11.51 0.92 -1.73
C ARG A 66 11.68 -0.34 -0.89
N ASP A 67 11.15 -1.46 -1.36
CA ASP A 67 11.26 -2.74 -0.65
C ASP A 67 12.73 -3.20 -0.60
N VAL A 68 13.49 -3.05 -1.69
CA VAL A 68 14.93 -3.34 -1.70
C VAL A 68 15.68 -2.43 -0.72
N LEU A 69 15.41 -1.12 -0.72
CA LEU A 69 16.03 -0.19 0.22
C LEU A 69 15.70 -0.52 1.68
N ALA A 70 14.46 -0.94 1.98
CA ALA A 70 14.09 -1.40 3.32
C ALA A 70 14.89 -2.64 3.74
N THR A 71 15.04 -3.63 2.85
CA THR A 71 15.83 -4.83 3.16
C THR A 71 17.33 -4.54 3.33
N LEU A 72 17.87 -3.53 2.64
CA LEU A 72 19.26 -3.12 2.84
C LEU A 72 19.43 -2.39 4.17
N ALA A 73 18.51 -1.49 4.53
CA ALA A 73 18.51 -0.81 5.82
C ALA A 73 18.41 -1.79 7.01
N GLU A 74 17.61 -2.86 6.87
CA GLU A 74 17.53 -3.92 7.88
C GLU A 74 18.83 -4.73 8.01
N LYS A 75 19.53 -4.98 6.89
CA LYS A 75 20.85 -5.62 6.92
C LYS A 75 21.90 -4.74 7.60
N ASP A 76 21.87 -3.44 7.36
CA ASP A 76 22.80 -2.50 8.00
C ASP A 76 22.50 -2.37 9.51
N ALA A 77 21.22 -2.34 9.89
CA ALA A 77 20.81 -2.31 11.30
C ALA A 77 21.21 -3.60 12.05
N THR A 78 21.06 -4.77 11.42
CA THR A 78 21.46 -6.05 12.00
C THR A 78 22.98 -6.20 12.09
N ALA A 79 23.72 -5.72 11.10
CA ALA A 79 25.18 -5.66 11.14
C ALA A 79 25.69 -4.74 12.26
N PHE A 80 25.04 -3.59 12.46
CA PHE A 80 25.36 -2.67 13.56
C PHE A 80 25.10 -3.31 14.93
N LEU A 81 23.94 -3.96 15.11
CA LEU A 81 23.60 -4.67 16.35
C LEU A 81 24.59 -5.81 16.66
N ALA A 82 25.03 -6.55 15.62
CA ALA A 82 26.05 -7.58 15.77
C ALA A 82 27.41 -7.00 16.20
N ALA A 83 27.82 -5.88 15.63
CA ALA A 83 29.05 -5.17 16.01
C ALA A 83 29.00 -4.65 17.46
N CYS A 84 27.86 -4.08 17.89
CA CYS A 84 27.67 -3.65 19.27
C CYS A 84 27.77 -4.80 20.27
N ASN A 85 27.13 -5.95 19.97
CA ASN A 85 27.19 -7.13 20.84
C ASN A 85 28.59 -7.74 20.91
N ALA A 86 29.34 -7.75 19.81
CA ALA A 86 30.73 -8.19 19.79
C ALA A 86 31.63 -7.30 20.66
N ASN A 87 31.40 -5.98 20.66
CA ASN A 87 32.20 -5.04 21.46
C ASN A 87 31.97 -5.23 22.98
N ILE A 88 30.72 -5.46 23.40
CA ILE A 88 30.38 -5.73 24.82
C ILE A 88 31.05 -7.02 25.32
N SER A 89 31.19 -8.01 24.45
CA SER A 89 31.81 -9.30 24.79
C SER A 89 33.32 -9.18 25.07
N ASN A 90 33.99 -8.21 24.43
CA ASN A 90 35.42 -7.96 24.60
C ASN A 90 35.74 -7.14 25.85
N ASP A 91 34.84 -6.28 26.32
CA ASP A 91 35.03 -5.51 27.58
C ASP A 91 34.77 -6.37 28.84
N ALA A 92 34.04 -7.48 28.73
CA ALA A 92 33.74 -8.37 29.85
C ALA A 92 34.89 -9.34 30.22
N THR A 93 35.97 -9.35 29.42
CA THR A 93 37.13 -10.25 29.61
C THR A 93 38.39 -9.55 30.16
N HIS A 94 38.29 -8.30 30.62
CA HIS A 94 39.40 -7.55 31.21
C HIS A 94 39.17 -7.09 32.65
#